data_AF-A0A3M2CAH2-F1
#
_entry.id   AF-A0A3M2CAH2-F1
#
_cell.length_a   1.000
_cell.length_b   1.000
_cell.length_c   1.000
_cell.angle_alpha   90.00
_cell.angle_beta   90.00
_cell.angle_gamma   90.00
#
_symmetry.space_group_name_H-M   'P 1'
#
loop_
_entity.id
_entity.type
_entity.pdbx_description
1 polymer ?
#
loop_
_entity_poly.entity_id
_entity_poly.type
_entity_poly.pdbx_seq_one_letter_code
_entity_poly.pdbx_strand_id
1 'polypeptide(L)'
;MLTALLLAGAALAFSVWIYRRRELPLPGLWPLALLRTGALALTLALLVDLRVPAPVAPGGARSALLLDVSLSLAGDGGRPWREALDSVRAGLAAEPALVLFGERPRRAEPSVLDTLRPEDRASRVAGALAAAAEAGAERAVVVSDGRLADPASALAAAERAGLALRLVRVGGEAANAAVERVRVPTTLERGDSLRFELDVRAEGGAADTLVLELLEEGRTVWRERRPVGAGSVRLTVAGALPPPRAEGWVRYTARVVRAGDAFAADDALDALLEVAGRPPAVVFVSVAPDWEPRFLLPVLAQVTGLEARGFVALADGRFVPTGGGSDPAAPVDSSAVRAWTDEAALLVVQGAGEALP
;
A
#
# COMPACT_ATOMS: atom_id res chain seq x y z
N MET A 1 20.68 34.33 -4.95
CA MET A 1 20.74 35.12 -6.21
C MET A 1 22.00 35.98 -6.35
N LEU A 2 22.37 36.77 -5.33
CA LEU A 2 23.53 37.69 -5.42
C LEU A 2 24.87 36.96 -5.69
N THR A 3 25.08 35.81 -5.05
CA THR A 3 26.26 34.94 -5.23
C THR A 3 26.35 34.36 -6.65
N ALA A 4 25.22 33.94 -7.22
CA ALA A 4 25.18 33.44 -8.60
C ALA A 4 25.53 34.54 -9.62
N LEU A 5 25.05 35.77 -9.39
CA LEU A 5 25.38 36.93 -10.22
C LEU A 5 26.86 37.32 -10.11
N LEU A 6 27.45 37.27 -8.91
CA LEU A 6 28.88 37.53 -8.70
C LEU A 6 29.77 36.47 -9.37
N LEU A 7 29.41 35.19 -9.28
CA LEU A 7 30.14 34.10 -9.94
C LEU A 7 30.04 34.18 -11.46
N ALA A 8 28.85 34.49 -12.00
CA ALA A 8 28.67 34.72 -13.44
C ALA A 8 29.47 35.93 -13.93
N GLY A 9 29.50 37.03 -13.15
CA GLY A 9 30.29 38.21 -13.45
C GLY A 9 31.81 37.94 -13.43
N ALA A 10 32.30 37.18 -12.45
CA ALA A 10 33.70 36.79 -12.35
C ALA A 10 34.12 35.85 -13.50
N ALA A 11 33.27 34.90 -13.88
CA ALA A 11 33.50 34.01 -15.02
C ALA A 11 33.56 34.78 -16.35
N LEU A 12 32.67 35.77 -16.55
CA LEU A 12 32.67 36.63 -17.74
C LEU A 12 33.94 37.49 -17.80
N ALA A 13 34.32 38.12 -16.68
CA ALA A 13 35.52 38.95 -16.59
C ALA A 13 36.80 38.14 -16.88
N PHE A 14 36.88 36.92 -16.35
CA PHE A 14 38.01 36.01 -16.59
C PHE A 14 38.09 35.56 -18.05
N SER A 15 36.95 35.20 -18.65
CA SER A 15 36.85 34.77 -20.06
C SER A 15 37.25 35.91 -21.02
N VAL A 16 36.74 37.12 -20.78
CA VAL A 16 37.09 38.33 -21.56
C VAL A 16 38.57 38.71 -21.38
N TRP A 17 39.13 38.56 -20.19
CA TRP A 17 40.54 38.86 -19.92
C TRP A 17 41.48 37.91 -20.68
N ILE A 18 41.19 36.60 -20.70
CA ILE A 18 41.98 35.62 -21.46
C ILE A 18 41.96 35.94 -22.96
N TYR A 19 40.77 36.17 -23.53
CA TYR A 19 40.63 36.46 -24.96
C TYR A 19 41.31 37.77 -25.38
N ARG A 20 41.36 38.77 -24.50
CA ARG A 20 42.00 40.06 -24.78
C ARG A 20 43.51 40.05 -24.63
N ARG A 21 44.08 39.24 -23.73
CA ARG A 21 45.51 39.30 -23.40
C ARG A 21 46.35 38.11 -23.86
N ARG A 22 45.75 36.96 -24.15
CA ARG A 22 46.51 35.74 -24.45
C ARG A 22 46.20 35.08 -25.80
N GLU A 23 45.13 35.47 -26.48
CA GLU A 23 44.76 34.87 -27.77
C GLU A 23 44.90 35.88 -28.91
N LEU A 24 45.25 35.41 -30.12
CA LEU A 24 45.44 36.23 -31.32
C LEU A 24 44.10 36.89 -31.72
N PRO A 25 44.09 38.18 -32.10
CA PRO A 25 42.86 38.90 -32.44
C PRO A 25 42.27 38.40 -33.76
N LEU A 26 41.39 37.42 -33.68
CA LEU A 26 40.59 36.93 -34.80
C LEU A 26 39.21 37.61 -34.78
N PRO A 27 38.68 38.07 -35.94
CA PRO A 27 37.31 38.57 -36.02
C PRO A 27 36.32 37.41 -35.80
N GLY A 28 35.32 37.60 -34.91
CA GLY A 28 34.26 36.61 -34.65
C GLY A 28 34.36 35.81 -33.34
N LEU A 29 35.19 36.24 -32.38
CA LEU A 29 35.43 35.50 -31.12
C LEU A 29 34.32 35.62 -30.05
N TRP A 30 33.40 36.58 -30.20
CA TRP A 30 32.30 36.81 -29.24
C TRP A 30 31.43 35.58 -28.93
N PRO A 31 30.98 34.78 -29.92
CA PRO A 31 30.24 33.54 -29.64
C PRO A 31 31.04 32.52 -28.83
N LEU A 32 32.36 32.40 -29.06
CA LEU A 32 33.21 31.47 -28.30
C LEU A 32 33.43 31.94 -26.85
N ALA A 33 33.61 33.26 -26.66
CA ALA A 33 33.70 33.85 -25.33
C ALA A 33 32.40 33.65 -24.52
N LEU A 34 31.23 33.79 -25.16
CA LEU A 34 29.93 33.52 -24.55
C LEU A 34 29.78 32.04 -24.17
N LEU A 35 30.13 31.12 -25.06
CA LEU A 35 30.03 29.69 -24.81
C LEU A 35 30.94 29.24 -23.65
N ARG A 36 32.16 29.77 -23.61
CA ARG A 36 33.12 29.53 -22.53
C ARG A 36 32.64 30.11 -21.20
N THR A 37 32.06 31.31 -21.23
CA THR A 37 31.45 31.92 -20.03
C THR A 37 30.28 31.09 -19.54
N GLY A 38 29.42 30.62 -20.45
CA GLY A 38 28.29 29.75 -20.13
C GLY A 38 28.74 28.43 -19.52
N ALA A 39 29.74 27.77 -20.09
CA ALA A 39 30.30 26.54 -19.54
C ALA A 39 30.89 26.76 -18.14
N LEU A 40 31.66 27.82 -17.93
CA LEU A 40 32.31 28.11 -16.65
C LEU A 40 31.30 28.53 -15.58
N ALA A 41 30.26 29.28 -15.96
CA ALA A 41 29.13 29.61 -15.09
C ALA A 41 28.31 28.36 -14.74
N LEU A 42 28.08 27.44 -15.69
CA LEU A 42 27.39 26.17 -15.45
C LEU A 42 28.21 25.28 -14.51
N THR A 43 29.52 25.15 -14.72
CA THR A 43 30.42 24.40 -13.84
C THR A 43 30.47 25.01 -12.44
N LEU A 44 30.55 26.33 -12.32
CA LEU A 44 30.48 27.01 -11.02
C LEU A 44 29.11 26.82 -10.36
N ALA A 45 28.01 26.83 -11.12
CA ALA A 45 26.66 26.57 -10.60
C ALA A 45 26.44 25.10 -10.21
N LEU A 46 27.16 24.15 -10.83
CA LEU A 46 27.20 22.74 -10.45
C LEU A 46 28.07 22.51 -9.21
N LEU A 47 29.18 23.23 -9.09
CA LEU A 47 30.11 23.10 -7.96
C LEU A 47 29.60 23.82 -6.71
N VAL A 48 28.94 24.95 -6.90
CA VAL A 48 28.18 25.64 -5.86
C VAL A 48 26.78 25.06 -5.90
N ASP A 49 26.60 23.94 -5.22
CA ASP A 49 25.27 23.42 -4.97
C ASP A 49 24.46 24.47 -4.20
N LEU A 50 23.64 25.24 -4.93
CA LEU A 50 22.78 26.30 -4.40
C LEU A 50 21.71 25.74 -3.43
N ARG A 51 21.63 24.43 -3.26
CA ARG A 51 20.78 23.75 -2.28
C ARG A 51 21.52 23.38 -0.99
N VAL A 52 22.83 23.59 -0.90
CA VAL A 52 23.59 23.46 0.36
C VAL A 52 23.65 24.84 1.02
N PRO A 53 22.91 25.08 2.12
CA PRO A 53 23.03 26.33 2.87
C PRO A 53 24.43 26.41 3.49
N ALA A 54 24.89 27.63 3.71
CA ALA A 54 26.24 28.00 4.11
C ALA A 54 26.98 27.00 5.02
N PRO A 55 28.31 26.82 4.84
CA PRO A 55 29.11 26.09 5.81
C PRO A 55 28.91 26.71 7.18
N VAL A 56 28.62 25.84 8.15
CA VAL A 56 28.47 26.22 9.55
C VAL A 56 29.73 26.97 9.97
N ALA A 57 29.56 28.07 10.71
CA ALA A 57 30.67 28.78 11.33
C ALA A 57 31.59 27.75 12.04
N PRO A 58 32.92 27.91 11.98
CA PRO A 58 33.85 26.98 12.62
C PRO A 58 33.57 26.96 14.13
N GLY A 59 32.87 25.91 14.56
CA GLY A 59 32.20 25.79 15.86
C GLY A 59 30.87 25.02 15.79
N GLY A 60 30.68 24.18 14.75
CA GLY A 60 29.37 23.65 14.38
C GLY A 60 28.66 22.87 15.48
N ALA A 61 27.33 22.98 15.48
CA ALA A 61 26.47 22.29 16.43
C ALA A 61 26.81 20.79 16.44
N ARG A 62 27.44 20.33 17.53
CA ARG A 62 27.76 18.91 17.75
C ARG A 62 26.51 18.03 17.79
N SER A 63 25.33 18.63 17.87
CA SER A 63 24.04 17.94 17.93
C SER A 63 23.07 18.45 16.86
N ALA A 64 22.48 17.52 16.11
CA ALA A 64 21.31 17.76 15.28
C ALA A 64 20.04 17.27 15.99
N LEU A 65 18.95 17.99 15.81
CA LEU A 65 17.63 17.66 16.31
C LEU A 65 16.73 17.38 15.12
N LEU A 66 16.22 16.16 15.05
CA LEU A 66 15.44 15.63 13.94
C LEU A 66 13.98 15.52 14.39
N LEU A 67 13.08 16.27 13.77
CA LEU A 67 11.65 16.23 14.06
C LEU A 67 10.90 15.50 12.95
N ASP A 68 10.18 14.45 13.32
CA ASP A 68 9.25 13.76 12.44
C ASP A 68 8.05 14.67 12.13
N VAL A 69 7.72 14.84 10.86
CA VAL A 69 6.56 15.62 10.39
C VAL A 69 5.56 14.76 9.62
N SER A 70 5.54 13.45 9.92
CA SER A 70 4.61 12.51 9.29
C SER A 70 3.23 12.49 9.95
N LEU A 71 2.23 12.07 9.16
CA LEU A 71 0.83 11.99 9.55
C LEU A 71 0.57 11.10 10.76
N SER A 72 1.49 10.18 11.12
CA SER A 72 1.33 9.34 12.30
C SER A 72 1.29 10.15 13.60
N LEU A 73 1.94 11.33 13.63
CA LEU A 73 1.89 12.25 14.77
C LEU A 73 0.59 13.05 14.89
N ALA A 74 -0.26 13.04 13.86
CA ALA A 74 -1.57 13.69 13.90
C ALA A 74 -2.60 12.95 14.78
N GLY A 75 -2.27 11.75 15.26
CA GLY A 75 -3.14 10.91 16.11
C GLY A 75 -3.54 11.55 17.44
N ASP A 76 -4.54 10.95 18.11
CA ASP A 76 -5.06 11.37 19.44
C ASP A 76 -5.31 12.90 19.57
N GLY A 77 -6.00 13.48 18.59
CA GLY A 77 -6.30 14.93 18.58
C GLY A 77 -5.06 15.83 18.56
N GLY A 78 -3.95 15.35 17.99
CA GLY A 78 -2.68 16.06 17.89
C GLY A 78 -1.91 16.17 19.21
N ARG A 79 -2.17 15.30 20.20
CA ARG A 79 -1.34 15.21 21.41
C ARG A 79 0.11 14.80 21.11
N PRO A 80 0.39 13.74 20.32
CA PRO A 80 1.77 13.34 19.99
C PRO A 80 2.51 14.46 19.26
N TRP A 81 1.83 15.17 18.35
CA TRP A 81 2.39 16.35 17.68
C TRP A 81 2.79 17.47 18.66
N ARG A 82 1.94 17.79 19.65
CA ARG A 82 2.25 18.80 20.67
C ARG A 82 3.43 18.37 21.55
N GLU A 83 3.47 17.10 21.97
CA GLU A 83 4.60 16.55 22.72
C GLU A 83 5.90 16.56 21.92
N ALA A 84 5.84 16.31 20.61
CA ALA A 84 6.98 16.45 19.69
C ALA A 84 7.51 17.88 19.65
N LEU A 85 6.62 18.86 19.46
CA LEU A 85 6.99 20.27 19.46
C LEU A 85 7.58 20.73 20.79
N ASP A 86 7.00 20.30 21.91
CA ASP A 86 7.50 20.67 23.24
C ASP A 86 8.87 20.02 23.53
N SER A 87 9.06 18.77 23.10
CA SER A 87 10.37 18.09 23.17
C SER A 87 11.43 18.80 22.33
N VAL A 88 11.04 19.27 21.13
CA VAL A 88 11.92 20.02 20.25
C VAL A 88 12.29 21.38 20.87
N ARG A 89 11.31 22.12 21.39
CA ARG A 89 11.52 23.41 22.07
C ARG A 89 12.45 23.28 23.27
N ALA A 90 12.31 22.22 24.06
CA ALA A 90 13.22 21.92 25.16
C ALA A 90 14.66 21.63 24.70
N GLY A 91 14.81 20.95 23.55
CA GLY A 91 16.11 20.63 22.95
C GLY A 91 16.80 21.81 22.25
N LEU A 92 16.04 22.79 21.77
CA LEU A 92 16.57 23.97 21.07
C LEU A 92 17.42 24.89 21.95
N ALA A 93 17.30 24.80 23.28
CA ALA A 93 18.12 25.56 24.23
C ALA A 93 19.63 25.28 24.10
N ALA A 94 20.03 24.21 23.41
CA ALA A 94 21.42 23.84 23.16
C ALA A 94 21.93 24.22 21.75
N GLU A 95 21.21 25.08 21.01
CA GLU A 95 21.48 25.47 19.62
C GLU A 95 21.75 24.30 18.63
N PRO A 96 20.97 23.20 18.65
CA PRO A 96 21.14 22.14 17.67
C PRO A 96 20.65 22.57 16.27
N ALA A 97 21.22 21.98 15.23
CA ALA A 97 20.66 22.10 13.88
C ALA A 97 19.31 21.39 13.80
N LEU A 98 18.23 22.10 13.46
CA LEU A 98 16.89 21.53 13.30
C LEU A 98 16.68 20.99 11.89
N VAL A 99 16.34 19.70 11.81
CA VAL A 99 16.03 19.00 10.56
C VAL A 99 14.65 18.36 10.69
N LEU A 100 13.75 18.68 9.79
CA LEU A 100 12.45 18.02 9.65
C LEU A 100 12.64 16.78 8.76
N PHE A 101 12.01 15.68 9.13
CA PHE A 101 12.05 14.45 8.34
C PHE A 101 10.67 13.79 8.23
N GLY A 102 10.51 12.96 7.21
CA GLY A 102 9.23 12.45 6.75
C GLY A 102 9.42 11.79 5.39
N GLU A 103 8.89 12.36 4.32
CA GLU A 103 9.20 11.87 2.97
C GLU A 103 10.59 12.29 2.50
N ARG A 104 11.00 13.52 2.86
CA ARG A 104 12.29 14.12 2.51
C ARG A 104 12.83 14.99 3.63
N PRO A 105 14.14 14.96 3.89
CA PRO A 105 14.76 15.81 4.89
C PRO A 105 14.74 17.28 4.47
N ARG A 106 14.39 18.17 5.40
CA ARG A 106 14.35 19.62 5.22
C ARG A 106 14.97 20.30 6.42
N ARG A 107 15.98 21.16 6.26
CA ARG A 107 16.41 22.04 7.36
C ARG A 107 15.34 23.08 7.62
N ALA A 108 15.10 23.37 8.88
CA ALA A 108 14.12 24.37 9.30
C ALA A 108 14.70 25.28 10.36
N GLU A 109 14.22 26.52 10.37
CA GLU A 109 14.47 27.46 11.45
C GLU A 109 13.48 27.22 12.59
N PRO A 110 13.87 27.45 13.86
CA PRO A 110 12.98 27.31 15.02
C PRO A 110 11.67 28.09 14.91
N SER A 111 11.67 29.23 14.20
CA SER A 111 10.49 30.07 14.02
C SER A 111 9.35 29.39 13.23
N VAL A 112 9.64 28.31 12.49
CA VAL A 112 8.65 27.62 11.66
C VAL A 112 7.77 26.67 12.48
N LEU A 113 8.20 26.30 13.70
CA LEU A 113 7.55 25.30 14.57
C LEU A 113 6.08 25.60 14.87
N ASP A 114 5.69 26.85 15.02
CA ASP A 114 4.31 27.22 15.36
C ASP A 114 3.34 27.05 14.16
N THR A 115 3.88 27.16 12.95
CA THR A 115 3.13 27.00 11.70
C THR A 115 3.16 25.59 11.14
N LEU A 116 4.08 24.74 11.62
CA LEU A 116 4.24 23.38 11.13
C LEU A 116 3.05 22.49 11.46
N ARG A 117 2.72 21.60 10.53
CA ARG A 117 1.73 20.55 10.68
C ARG A 117 2.33 19.23 10.17
N PRO A 118 1.92 18.09 10.74
CA PRO A 118 2.29 16.80 10.20
C PRO A 118 1.53 16.57 8.89
N GLU A 119 2.27 16.45 7.79
CA GLU A 119 1.70 16.34 6.43
C GLU A 119 2.30 15.18 5.63
N ASP A 120 3.51 14.73 5.99
CA ASP A 120 4.23 13.71 5.22
C ASP A 120 3.60 12.33 5.44
N ARG A 121 3.46 11.53 4.37
CA ARG A 121 2.77 10.22 4.47
C ARG A 121 3.63 9.11 5.07
N ALA A 122 4.94 9.32 5.12
CA ALA A 122 5.89 8.33 5.60
C ALA A 122 6.89 9.00 6.56
N SER A 123 7.34 8.25 7.56
CA SER A 123 8.42 8.65 8.46
C SER A 123 9.74 8.01 8.02
N ARG A 124 10.52 8.69 7.16
CA ARG A 124 11.84 8.22 6.70
C ARG A 124 12.95 9.10 7.28
N VAL A 125 13.83 8.50 8.07
CA VAL A 125 14.85 9.24 8.83
C VAL A 125 16.26 9.06 8.29
N ALA A 126 16.54 8.03 7.47
CA ALA A 126 17.90 7.73 7.01
C ALA A 126 18.52 8.89 6.23
N GLY A 127 17.76 9.52 5.34
CA GLY A 127 18.23 10.70 4.58
C GLY A 127 18.47 11.93 5.47
N ALA A 128 17.71 12.07 6.55
CA ALA A 128 17.85 13.17 7.50
C ALA A 128 19.11 13.01 8.37
N LEU A 129 19.43 11.77 8.76
CA LEU A 129 20.67 11.43 9.46
C LEU A 129 21.90 11.67 8.59
N ALA A 130 21.85 11.30 7.30
CA ALA A 130 22.91 11.61 6.35
C ALA A 130 23.13 13.13 6.23
N ALA A 131 22.06 13.91 6.06
CA ALA A 131 22.14 15.37 5.98
C ALA A 131 22.65 16.02 7.27
N ALA A 132 22.35 15.44 8.44
CA ALA A 132 22.88 15.88 9.72
C ALA A 132 24.39 15.57 9.85
N ALA A 133 24.83 14.39 9.42
CA ALA A 133 26.24 14.02 9.39
C ALA A 133 27.06 14.93 8.45
N GLU A 134 26.55 15.19 7.25
CA GLU A 134 27.15 16.11 6.28
C GLU A 134 27.22 17.55 6.81
N ALA A 135 26.32 17.92 7.73
CA ALA A 135 26.36 19.19 8.45
C ALA A 135 27.44 19.27 9.53
N GLY A 136 28.12 18.15 9.83
CA GLY A 136 29.11 18.05 10.90
C GLY A 136 28.55 17.70 12.28
N ALA A 137 27.32 17.17 12.36
CA ALA A 137 26.79 16.71 13.65
C ALA A 137 27.49 15.42 14.12
N GLU A 138 27.79 15.34 15.42
CA GLU A 138 28.34 14.13 16.07
C GLU A 138 27.23 13.35 16.81
N ARG A 139 26.13 14.02 17.13
CA ARG A 139 24.96 13.47 17.82
C ARG A 139 23.69 13.85 17.08
N ALA A 140 22.75 12.91 17.02
CA ALA A 140 21.43 13.10 16.43
C ALA A 140 20.34 12.72 17.44
N VAL A 141 19.47 13.67 17.78
CA VAL A 141 18.29 13.43 18.62
C VAL A 141 17.07 13.37 17.71
N VAL A 142 16.48 12.19 17.59
CA VAL A 142 15.30 11.94 16.75
C VAL A 142 14.06 12.03 17.62
N VAL A 143 13.12 12.92 17.30
CA VAL A 143 11.83 13.08 17.95
C VAL A 143 10.76 12.50 17.03
N SER A 144 10.17 11.37 17.42
CA SER A 144 9.18 10.62 16.62
C SER A 144 8.33 9.74 17.54
N ASP A 145 7.21 9.24 17.06
CA ASP A 145 6.45 8.17 17.74
C ASP A 145 7.21 6.80 17.70
N GLY A 146 8.30 6.73 16.93
CA GLY A 146 9.14 5.54 16.77
C GLY A 146 8.70 4.61 15.63
N ARG A 147 7.70 5.00 14.84
CA ARG A 147 7.19 4.23 13.69
C ARG A 147 7.91 4.63 12.40
N LEU A 148 9.20 4.38 12.38
CA LEU A 148 10.05 4.67 11.23
C LEU A 148 9.78 3.67 10.11
N ALA A 149 9.66 4.17 8.88
CA ALA A 149 9.52 3.36 7.66
C ALA A 149 10.85 2.74 7.21
N ASP A 150 12.00 3.28 7.64
CA ASP A 150 13.34 2.88 7.21
C ASP A 150 14.33 2.60 8.37
N PRO A 151 13.94 1.86 9.43
CA PRO A 151 14.75 1.74 10.65
C PRO A 151 16.12 1.08 10.42
N ALA A 152 16.20 0.07 9.56
CA ALA A 152 17.47 -0.60 9.24
C ALA A 152 18.41 0.33 8.45
N SER A 153 17.88 1.06 7.47
CA SER A 153 18.65 2.04 6.70
C SER A 153 19.10 3.22 7.55
N ALA A 154 18.26 3.65 8.51
CA ALA A 154 18.58 4.69 9.47
C ALA A 154 19.74 4.31 10.39
N LEU A 155 19.70 3.10 10.95
CA LEU A 155 20.78 2.60 11.80
C LEU A 155 22.10 2.51 11.03
N ALA A 156 22.07 1.90 9.83
CA ALA A 156 23.24 1.80 8.98
C ALA A 156 23.81 3.17 8.56
N ALA A 157 22.93 4.17 8.35
CA ALA A 157 23.35 5.53 8.02
C ALA A 157 24.07 6.21 9.20
N ALA A 158 23.55 6.06 10.41
CA ALA A 158 24.17 6.63 11.61
C ALA A 158 25.49 5.94 11.96
N GLU A 159 25.57 4.61 11.87
CA GLU A 159 26.81 3.86 12.11
C GLU A 159 27.92 4.27 11.13
N ARG A 160 27.60 4.33 9.83
CA ARG A 160 28.56 4.79 8.80
C ARG A 160 29.04 6.22 9.04
N ALA A 161 28.19 7.07 9.60
CA ALA A 161 28.50 8.46 9.91
C ALA A 161 29.17 8.66 11.28
N GLY A 162 29.26 7.63 12.13
CA GLY A 162 29.74 7.78 13.51
C GLY A 162 28.82 8.63 14.40
N LEU A 163 27.54 8.76 14.04
CA LEU A 163 26.57 9.59 14.75
C LEU A 163 26.05 8.90 16.02
N ALA A 164 26.16 9.57 17.16
CA ALA A 164 25.50 9.14 18.39
C ALA A 164 23.99 9.41 18.31
N LEU A 165 23.18 8.35 18.17
CA LEU A 165 21.73 8.43 18.07
C LEU A 165 21.03 8.40 19.44
N ARG A 166 20.04 9.28 19.62
CA ARG A 166 19.06 9.20 20.71
C ARG A 166 17.66 9.36 20.14
N LEU A 167 16.80 8.37 20.36
CA LEU A 167 15.38 8.48 20.03
C LEU A 167 14.60 9.00 21.24
N VAL A 168 13.85 10.07 21.05
CA VAL A 168 12.84 10.60 21.98
C VAL A 168 11.48 10.19 21.43
N ARG A 169 10.86 9.23 22.10
CA ARG A 169 9.54 8.74 21.73
C ARG A 169 8.46 9.66 22.29
N VAL A 170 7.52 10.08 21.44
CA VAL A 170 6.37 10.93 21.79
C VAL A 170 5.05 10.18 21.58
N GLY A 171 3.98 10.57 22.27
CA GLY A 171 2.66 9.94 22.15
C GLY A 171 2.47 8.66 22.98
N GLY A 172 3.44 8.30 23.82
CA GLY A 172 3.40 7.10 24.68
C GLY A 172 3.33 5.78 23.91
N GLU A 173 3.16 4.67 24.63
CA GLU A 173 2.78 3.39 24.01
C GLU A 173 1.27 3.38 23.73
N ALA A 174 0.83 4.23 22.80
CA ALA A 174 -0.55 4.21 22.33
C ALA A 174 -0.87 2.82 21.79
N ALA A 175 -2.00 2.25 22.24
CA ALA A 175 -2.46 0.97 21.74
C ALA A 175 -2.78 1.11 20.24
N ASN A 176 -2.28 0.18 19.45
CA ASN A 176 -2.57 0.07 18.03
C ASN A 176 -2.82 -1.38 17.65
N ALA A 177 -3.68 -1.60 16.67
CA ALA A 177 -3.86 -2.84 15.97
C ALA A 177 -4.02 -2.57 14.47
N ALA A 178 -3.11 -3.12 13.67
CA ALA A 178 -3.08 -2.90 12.23
C ALA A 178 -3.21 -4.22 11.46
N VAL A 179 -3.91 -4.19 10.32
CA VAL A 179 -3.86 -5.29 9.35
C VAL A 179 -2.65 -5.09 8.44
N GLU A 180 -1.64 -5.94 8.56
CA GLU A 180 -0.44 -5.87 7.72
C GLU A 180 -0.69 -6.46 6.34
N ARG A 181 -1.46 -7.56 6.29
CA ARG A 181 -1.67 -8.34 5.07
C ARG A 181 -2.97 -9.12 5.15
N VAL A 182 -3.70 -9.13 4.05
CA VAL A 182 -4.77 -10.09 3.77
C VAL A 182 -4.40 -10.87 2.51
N ARG A 183 -4.48 -12.20 2.57
CA ARG A 183 -4.39 -13.06 1.39
C ARG A 183 -5.69 -13.83 1.23
N VAL A 184 -6.26 -13.68 0.04
CA VAL A 184 -7.34 -14.48 -0.51
C VAL A 184 -6.91 -14.93 -1.92
N PRO A 185 -7.47 -16.00 -2.49
CA PRO A 185 -7.28 -16.33 -3.90
C PRO A 185 -7.66 -15.15 -4.79
N THR A 186 -7.02 -15.04 -5.96
CA THR A 186 -7.39 -14.03 -6.96
C THR A 186 -8.60 -14.45 -7.78
N THR A 187 -8.80 -15.77 -7.93
CA THR A 187 -9.92 -16.38 -8.65
C THR A 187 -10.49 -17.53 -7.84
N LEU A 188 -11.80 -17.75 -7.93
CA LEU A 188 -12.51 -18.86 -7.30
C LEU A 188 -13.69 -19.29 -8.17
N GLU A 189 -13.88 -20.60 -8.33
CA GLU A 189 -15.06 -21.13 -9.02
C GLU A 189 -16.31 -20.99 -8.13
N ARG A 190 -17.47 -20.80 -8.76
CA ARG A 190 -18.72 -20.68 -8.02
C ARG A 190 -19.03 -21.96 -7.23
N GLY A 191 -19.25 -21.78 -5.93
CA GLY A 191 -19.59 -22.88 -5.02
C GLY A 191 -18.39 -23.46 -4.27
N ASP A 192 -17.17 -23.03 -4.59
CA ASP A 192 -15.98 -23.43 -3.84
C ASP A 192 -15.81 -22.62 -2.55
N SER A 193 -15.22 -23.24 -1.53
CA SER A 193 -14.89 -22.58 -0.27
C SER A 193 -13.67 -21.69 -0.41
N LEU A 194 -13.73 -20.47 0.13
CA LEU A 194 -12.61 -19.54 0.12
C LEU A 194 -11.67 -19.79 1.32
N ARG A 195 -10.37 -19.95 1.07
CA ARG A 195 -9.35 -19.95 2.14
C ARG A 195 -8.73 -18.57 2.26
N PHE A 196 -8.44 -18.12 3.48
CA PHE A 196 -7.80 -16.83 3.71
C PHE A 196 -6.70 -16.91 4.75
N GLU A 197 -5.81 -15.91 4.71
CA GLU A 197 -4.76 -15.67 5.70
C GLU A 197 -4.71 -14.17 6.03
N LEU A 198 -4.65 -13.84 7.31
CA LEU A 198 -4.57 -12.49 7.85
C LEU A 198 -3.33 -12.36 8.70
N ASP A 199 -2.46 -11.40 8.37
CA ASP A 199 -1.39 -10.96 9.27
C ASP A 199 -1.83 -9.67 9.95
N VAL A 200 -1.79 -9.69 11.27
CA VAL A 200 -2.19 -8.59 12.13
C VAL A 200 -1.05 -8.27 13.08
N ARG A 201 -0.81 -6.98 13.29
CA ARG A 201 0.11 -6.49 14.31
C ARG A 201 -0.66 -5.77 15.39
N ALA A 202 -0.35 -6.05 16.65
CA ALA A 202 -0.76 -5.22 17.78
C ALA A 202 0.47 -4.68 18.50
N GLU A 203 0.43 -3.41 18.89
CA GLU A 203 1.54 -2.73 19.58
C GLU A 203 1.02 -1.85 20.71
N GLY A 204 1.83 -1.70 21.77
CA GLY A 204 1.52 -0.85 22.91
C GLY A 204 0.31 -1.31 23.72
N GLY A 205 -0.03 -0.60 24.79
CA GLY A 205 -1.20 -0.89 25.63
C GLY A 205 -1.09 -2.11 26.55
N ALA A 206 -2.05 -2.24 27.46
CA ALA A 206 -2.18 -3.40 28.35
C ALA A 206 -2.62 -4.65 27.57
N ALA A 207 -2.46 -5.82 28.20
CA ALA A 207 -3.00 -7.06 27.68
C ALA A 207 -4.52 -6.92 27.47
N ASP A 208 -4.98 -7.25 26.26
CA ASP A 208 -6.37 -7.02 25.82
C ASP A 208 -6.77 -8.07 24.76
N THR A 209 -7.96 -7.93 24.19
CA THR A 209 -8.49 -8.82 23.15
C THR A 209 -8.66 -8.07 21.83
N LEU A 210 -8.04 -8.59 20.77
CA LEU A 210 -8.32 -8.15 19.41
C LEU A 210 -9.58 -8.83 18.89
N VAL A 211 -10.40 -8.06 18.18
CA VAL A 211 -11.49 -8.60 17.36
C VAL A 211 -11.05 -8.53 15.91
N LEU A 212 -10.90 -9.69 15.27
CA LEU A 212 -10.57 -9.83 13.86
C LEU A 212 -11.85 -10.09 13.09
N GLU A 213 -12.06 -9.36 12.01
CA GLU A 213 -13.24 -9.46 11.16
C GLU A 213 -12.82 -9.56 9.69
N LEU A 214 -13.58 -10.36 8.94
CA LEU A 214 -13.49 -10.38 7.49
C LEU A 214 -14.89 -10.09 6.95
N LEU A 215 -14.98 -9.08 6.10
CA LEU A 215 -16.23 -8.59 5.53
C LEU A 215 -16.26 -8.85 4.03
N GLU A 216 -17.34 -9.42 3.53
CA GLU A 216 -17.64 -9.60 2.10
C GLU A 216 -18.63 -8.50 1.70
N GLU A 217 -18.23 -7.59 0.80
CA GLU A 217 -19.04 -6.44 0.40
C GLU A 217 -19.62 -5.64 1.59
N GLY A 218 -18.80 -5.46 2.63
CA GLY A 218 -19.18 -4.75 3.85
C GLY A 218 -20.03 -5.56 4.84
N ARG A 219 -20.33 -6.84 4.56
CA ARG A 219 -21.03 -7.73 5.47
C ARG A 219 -20.07 -8.70 6.15
N THR A 220 -20.04 -8.73 7.48
CA THR A 220 -19.20 -9.67 8.23
C THR A 220 -19.53 -11.12 7.88
N VAL A 221 -18.54 -11.82 7.32
CA VAL A 221 -18.60 -13.26 6.99
C VAL A 221 -17.81 -14.10 7.98
N TRP A 222 -16.83 -13.51 8.64
CA TRP A 222 -16.05 -14.17 9.67
C TRP A 222 -15.65 -13.19 10.76
N ARG A 223 -15.59 -13.69 12.00
CA ARG A 223 -15.22 -12.94 13.17
C ARG A 223 -14.56 -13.84 14.20
N GLU A 224 -13.42 -13.42 14.71
CA GLU A 224 -12.70 -14.13 15.76
C GLU A 224 -12.18 -13.16 16.81
N ARG A 225 -12.04 -13.64 18.05
CA ARG A 225 -11.39 -12.91 19.14
C ARG A 225 -10.05 -13.56 19.47
N ARG A 226 -8.99 -12.76 19.55
CA ARG A 226 -7.64 -13.23 19.90
C ARG A 226 -7.09 -12.43 21.08
N PRO A 227 -6.72 -13.08 22.20
CA PRO A 227 -6.06 -12.40 23.29
C PRO A 227 -4.64 -11.98 22.85
N VAL A 228 -4.23 -10.77 23.23
CA VAL A 228 -2.88 -10.26 23.03
C VAL A 228 -2.29 -9.85 24.38
N GLY A 229 -1.03 -10.22 24.60
CA GLY A 229 -0.27 -9.78 25.76
C GLY A 229 0.09 -8.30 25.69
N ALA A 230 0.64 -7.76 26.76
CA ALA A 230 1.24 -6.43 26.73
C ALA A 230 2.46 -6.40 25.79
N GLY A 231 2.65 -5.29 25.07
CA GLY A 231 3.78 -5.09 24.16
C GLY A 231 3.45 -5.28 22.68
N SER A 232 4.46 -5.63 21.88
CA SER A 232 4.31 -5.84 20.44
C SER A 232 4.11 -7.32 20.12
N VAL A 233 3.03 -7.65 19.42
CA VAL A 233 2.67 -9.00 19.01
C VAL A 233 2.31 -8.98 17.53
N ARG A 234 2.78 -10.00 16.80
CA ARG A 234 2.37 -10.26 15.42
C ARG A 234 1.65 -11.60 15.36
N LEU A 235 0.48 -11.62 14.74
CA LEU A 235 -0.40 -12.78 14.66
C LEU A 235 -0.68 -13.09 13.20
N THR A 236 -0.61 -14.37 12.84
CA THR A 236 -1.13 -14.87 11.56
C THR A 236 -2.31 -15.78 11.84
N VAL A 237 -3.44 -15.49 11.21
CA VAL A 237 -4.67 -16.26 11.34
C VAL A 237 -5.10 -16.74 9.97
N ALA A 238 -5.39 -18.03 9.86
CA ALA A 238 -5.88 -18.63 8.63
C ALA A 238 -7.23 -19.32 8.87
N GLY A 239 -8.06 -19.35 7.84
CA GLY A 239 -9.39 -19.94 7.93
C GLY A 239 -9.99 -20.29 6.56
N ALA A 240 -11.18 -20.87 6.61
CA ALA A 240 -12.00 -21.13 5.45
C ALA A 240 -13.38 -20.50 5.62
N LEU A 241 -13.91 -19.92 4.56
CA LEU A 241 -15.25 -19.36 4.46
C LEU A 241 -16.12 -20.24 3.58
N PRO A 242 -17.45 -20.20 3.77
CA PRO A 242 -18.37 -20.75 2.78
C PRO A 242 -18.18 -20.02 1.42
N PRO A 243 -18.74 -20.60 0.34
CA PRO A 243 -18.65 -19.98 -0.98
C PRO A 243 -19.18 -18.54 -0.98
N PRO A 244 -18.54 -17.64 -1.77
CA PRO A 244 -18.99 -16.26 -1.89
C PRO A 244 -20.44 -16.17 -2.36
N ARG A 245 -21.17 -15.17 -1.87
CA ARG A 245 -22.58 -14.99 -2.24
C ARG A 245 -22.79 -14.31 -3.58
N ALA A 246 -21.80 -13.53 -4.01
CA ALA A 246 -21.84 -12.76 -5.25
C ALA A 246 -20.88 -13.36 -6.28
N GLU A 247 -21.20 -13.14 -7.55
CA GLU A 247 -20.36 -13.49 -8.69
C GLU A 247 -19.56 -12.27 -9.18
N GLY A 248 -18.54 -12.53 -9.99
CA GLY A 248 -17.66 -11.49 -10.52
C GLY A 248 -16.70 -10.97 -9.46
N TRP A 249 -16.35 -9.69 -9.54
CA TRP A 249 -15.41 -9.08 -8.60
C TRP A 249 -16.07 -8.84 -7.24
N VAL A 250 -15.60 -9.56 -6.23
CA VAL A 250 -16.04 -9.48 -4.83
C VAL A 250 -14.92 -8.91 -3.97
N ARG A 251 -15.24 -7.89 -3.18
CA ARG A 251 -14.33 -7.24 -2.24
C ARG A 251 -14.42 -7.88 -0.85
N TYR A 252 -13.27 -8.29 -0.36
CA TYR A 252 -13.07 -8.70 1.03
C TYR A 252 -12.29 -7.63 1.80
N THR A 253 -12.86 -7.12 2.87
CA THR A 253 -12.19 -6.19 3.78
C THR A 253 -11.81 -6.94 5.05
N ALA A 254 -10.51 -7.08 5.30
CA ALA A 254 -10.00 -7.51 6.59
C ALA A 254 -10.00 -6.31 7.53
N ARG A 255 -10.51 -6.50 8.76
CA ARG A 255 -10.56 -5.46 9.78
C ARG A 255 -10.11 -6.00 11.12
N VAL A 256 -9.35 -5.20 11.86
CA VAL A 256 -9.05 -5.43 13.28
C VAL A 256 -9.68 -4.33 14.12
N VAL A 257 -10.14 -4.69 15.31
CA VAL A 257 -10.65 -3.76 16.31
C VAL A 257 -9.99 -4.06 17.65
N ARG A 258 -9.45 -3.01 18.27
CA ARG A 258 -8.85 -3.04 19.60
C ARG A 258 -9.42 -1.91 20.46
N ALA A 259 -9.60 -2.15 21.76
CA ALA A 259 -10.03 -1.08 22.66
C ALA A 259 -8.89 -0.08 22.88
N GLY A 260 -9.21 1.22 22.80
CA GLY A 260 -8.22 2.28 22.94
C GLY A 260 -7.26 2.40 21.75
N ASP A 261 -7.62 1.83 20.60
CA ASP A 261 -6.86 2.03 19.37
C ASP A 261 -6.84 3.52 18.98
N ALA A 262 -5.64 4.07 18.81
CA ALA A 262 -5.43 5.45 18.45
C ALA A 262 -5.28 5.69 16.94
N PHE A 263 -5.25 4.64 16.11
CA PHE A 263 -4.83 4.72 14.70
C PHE A 263 -5.75 4.02 13.71
N ALA A 264 -7.04 4.37 13.71
CA ALA A 264 -8.09 3.79 12.86
C ALA A 264 -7.82 3.69 11.32
N ALA A 265 -6.76 4.33 10.81
CA ALA A 265 -6.40 4.31 9.40
C ALA A 265 -5.71 3.02 8.95
N ASP A 266 -5.10 2.25 9.85
CA ASP A 266 -4.42 0.98 9.53
C ASP A 266 -5.19 -0.28 10.01
N ASP A 267 -6.36 -0.07 10.64
CA ASP A 267 -7.27 -1.11 11.10
C ASP A 267 -7.85 -2.00 9.99
N ALA A 268 -7.78 -1.58 8.72
CA ALA A 268 -8.46 -2.27 7.63
C ALA A 268 -7.64 -2.35 6.33
N LEU A 269 -7.78 -3.48 5.63
CA LEU A 269 -7.14 -3.73 4.34
C LEU A 269 -8.08 -4.48 3.40
N ASP A 270 -8.17 -4.02 2.16
CA ASP A 270 -9.03 -4.60 1.13
C ASP A 270 -8.27 -5.62 0.25
N ALA A 271 -8.98 -6.67 -0.15
CA ALA A 271 -8.58 -7.61 -1.18
C ALA A 271 -9.73 -7.84 -2.17
N LEU A 272 -9.38 -8.14 -3.42
CA LEU A 272 -10.35 -8.41 -4.49
C LEU A 272 -10.22 -9.87 -4.94
N LEU A 273 -11.36 -10.53 -5.09
CA LEU A 273 -11.52 -11.88 -5.61
C LEU A 273 -12.40 -11.83 -6.84
N GLU A 274 -11.99 -12.48 -7.93
CA GLU A 274 -12.89 -12.77 -9.04
C GLU A 274 -13.56 -14.14 -8.83
N VAL A 275 -14.87 -14.14 -8.62
CA VAL A 275 -15.67 -15.36 -8.59
C VAL A 275 -16.11 -15.65 -10.01
N ALA A 276 -15.48 -16.66 -10.61
CA ALA A 276 -15.83 -17.10 -11.95
C ALA A 276 -17.29 -17.56 -11.94
N GLY A 277 -18.10 -16.94 -12.80
CA GLY A 277 -19.41 -17.46 -13.12
C GLY A 277 -19.27 -18.86 -13.72
N ARG A 278 -20.21 -19.76 -13.43
CA ARG A 278 -20.25 -21.07 -14.09
C ARG A 278 -20.37 -20.81 -15.61
N PRO A 279 -19.58 -21.45 -16.48
CA PRO A 279 -19.62 -21.16 -17.90
C PRO A 279 -21.05 -21.37 -18.43
N PRO A 280 -21.54 -20.49 -19.32
CA PRO A 280 -22.88 -20.61 -19.88
C PRO A 280 -23.05 -22.00 -20.51
N ALA A 281 -24.03 -22.76 -20.03
CA ALA A 281 -24.29 -24.11 -20.50
C ALA A 281 -25.60 -24.18 -21.30
N VAL A 282 -25.64 -25.10 -22.26
CA VAL A 282 -26.90 -25.58 -22.83
C VAL A 282 -27.48 -26.61 -21.87
N VAL A 283 -28.67 -26.34 -21.35
CA VAL A 283 -29.38 -27.26 -20.47
C VAL A 283 -30.56 -27.86 -21.22
N PHE A 284 -30.57 -29.18 -21.37
CA PHE A 284 -31.65 -29.92 -22.00
C PHE A 284 -32.45 -30.67 -20.93
N VAL A 285 -33.75 -30.40 -20.82
CA VAL A 285 -34.65 -31.08 -19.89
C VAL A 285 -35.72 -31.82 -20.68
N SER A 286 -35.67 -33.15 -20.65
CA SER A 286 -36.75 -34.00 -21.17
C SER A 286 -37.72 -34.33 -20.03
N VAL A 287 -38.96 -33.84 -20.11
CA VAL A 287 -39.99 -34.12 -19.09
C VAL A 287 -40.72 -35.44 -19.30
N ALA A 288 -40.44 -36.12 -20.42
CA ALA A 288 -40.83 -37.50 -20.68
C ALA A 288 -39.59 -38.39 -20.80
N PRO A 289 -39.67 -39.69 -20.48
CA PRO A 289 -38.58 -40.63 -20.73
C PRO A 289 -38.33 -40.75 -22.24
N ASP A 290 -37.27 -40.11 -22.74
CA ASP A 290 -36.90 -40.11 -24.15
C ASP A 290 -35.38 -40.32 -24.33
N TRP A 291 -35.02 -40.85 -25.49
CA TRP A 291 -33.67 -41.21 -25.91
C TRP A 291 -33.02 -40.06 -26.70
N GLU A 292 -33.83 -39.16 -27.24
CA GLU A 292 -33.44 -37.99 -28.03
C GLU A 292 -32.32 -37.12 -27.41
N PRO A 293 -32.30 -36.84 -26.08
CA PRO A 293 -31.25 -36.02 -25.47
C PRO A 293 -29.83 -36.55 -25.72
N ARG A 294 -29.66 -37.87 -25.89
CA ARG A 294 -28.36 -38.49 -26.15
C ARG A 294 -27.76 -38.10 -27.49
N PHE A 295 -28.61 -37.78 -28.47
CA PHE A 295 -28.20 -37.40 -29.82
C PHE A 295 -28.16 -35.88 -29.98
N LEU A 296 -29.11 -35.17 -29.37
CA LEU A 296 -29.24 -33.72 -29.48
C LEU A 296 -28.20 -32.96 -28.65
N LEU A 297 -27.84 -33.43 -27.45
CA LEU A 297 -26.87 -32.75 -26.59
C LEU A 297 -25.48 -32.57 -27.23
N PRO A 298 -24.85 -33.59 -27.85
CA PRO A 298 -23.58 -33.40 -28.55
C PRO A 298 -23.66 -32.40 -29.69
N VAL A 299 -24.77 -32.39 -30.45
CA VAL A 299 -24.97 -31.45 -31.56
C VAL A 299 -25.14 -30.04 -31.02
N LEU A 300 -25.94 -29.86 -29.96
CA LEU A 300 -26.11 -28.56 -29.31
C LEU A 300 -24.80 -28.03 -28.75
N ALA A 301 -24.00 -28.88 -28.09
CA ALA A 301 -22.67 -28.51 -27.61
C ALA A 301 -21.78 -28.04 -28.78
N GLN A 302 -21.75 -28.80 -29.88
CA GLN A 302 -20.93 -28.50 -31.04
C GLN A 302 -21.35 -27.20 -31.76
N VAL A 303 -22.65 -26.98 -31.93
CA VAL A 303 -23.18 -25.81 -32.67
C VAL A 303 -23.06 -24.54 -31.84
N THR A 304 -23.31 -24.62 -30.54
CA THR A 304 -23.23 -23.45 -29.64
C THR A 304 -21.82 -23.15 -29.17
N GLY A 305 -20.91 -24.15 -29.19
CA GLY A 305 -19.60 -24.06 -28.58
C GLY A 305 -19.63 -24.02 -27.04
N LEU A 306 -20.79 -24.29 -26.44
CA LEU A 306 -21.01 -24.28 -24.99
C LEU A 306 -21.00 -25.70 -24.43
N GLU A 307 -20.73 -25.84 -23.13
CA GLU A 307 -20.94 -27.11 -22.42
C GLU A 307 -22.43 -27.47 -22.46
N ALA A 308 -22.78 -28.72 -22.78
CA ALA A 308 -24.17 -29.17 -22.81
C ALA A 308 -24.43 -30.24 -21.76
N ARG A 309 -25.53 -30.08 -21.01
CA ARG A 309 -25.93 -30.98 -19.92
C ARG A 309 -27.40 -31.34 -20.03
N GLY A 310 -27.70 -32.63 -19.92
CA GLY A 310 -29.06 -33.17 -20.05
C GLY A 310 -29.64 -33.66 -18.74
N PHE A 311 -30.96 -33.58 -18.62
CA PHE A 311 -31.74 -34.16 -17.55
C PHE A 311 -32.99 -34.82 -18.12
N VAL A 312 -33.20 -36.11 -17.83
CA VAL A 312 -34.39 -36.86 -18.26
C VAL A 312 -35.24 -37.18 -17.06
N ALA A 313 -36.50 -36.74 -17.07
CA ALA A 313 -37.43 -36.97 -15.97
C ALA A 313 -37.71 -38.47 -15.76
N LEU A 314 -37.73 -38.84 -14.49
CA LEU A 314 -38.22 -40.09 -13.96
C LEU A 314 -39.58 -39.86 -13.26
N ALA A 315 -40.19 -40.95 -12.81
CA ALA A 315 -41.27 -40.85 -11.83
C ALA A 315 -40.80 -40.14 -10.54
N ASP A 316 -41.72 -39.46 -9.86
CA ASP A 316 -41.53 -38.83 -8.54
C ASP A 316 -40.63 -37.58 -8.51
N GLY A 317 -40.56 -36.81 -9.60
CA GLY A 317 -39.85 -35.52 -9.62
C GLY A 317 -38.32 -35.65 -9.56
N ARG A 318 -37.80 -36.84 -9.89
CA ARG A 318 -36.37 -37.12 -10.04
C ARG A 318 -35.98 -37.10 -11.51
N PHE A 319 -34.70 -36.88 -11.79
CA PHE A 319 -34.14 -36.75 -13.13
C PHE A 319 -32.85 -37.55 -13.24
N VAL A 320 -32.62 -38.20 -14.37
CA VAL A 320 -31.33 -38.83 -14.69
C VAL A 320 -30.49 -37.83 -15.49
N PRO A 321 -29.28 -37.47 -15.02
CA PRO A 321 -28.35 -36.67 -15.81
C PRO A 321 -27.92 -37.43 -17.07
N THR A 322 -27.90 -36.76 -18.21
CA THR A 322 -27.48 -37.32 -19.50
C THR A 322 -26.45 -36.41 -20.17
N GLY A 323 -25.45 -37.02 -20.82
CA GLY A 323 -24.34 -36.30 -21.44
C GLY A 323 -23.17 -36.07 -20.48
N GLY A 324 -21.98 -36.49 -20.91
CA GLY A 324 -20.71 -36.31 -20.17
C GLY A 324 -20.30 -37.53 -19.32
N GLY A 325 -19.47 -38.41 -19.89
CA GLY A 325 -18.79 -39.48 -19.17
C GLY A 325 -19.40 -40.89 -19.35
N SER A 326 -18.56 -41.91 -19.22
CA SER A 326 -18.88 -43.32 -19.41
C SER A 326 -19.56 -44.00 -18.22
N ASP A 327 -19.86 -43.26 -17.14
CA ASP A 327 -20.55 -43.79 -15.96
C ASP A 327 -22.00 -43.27 -15.85
N PRO A 328 -22.97 -44.13 -15.50
CA PRO A 328 -24.34 -43.71 -15.24
C PRO A 328 -24.38 -42.83 -13.98
N ALA A 329 -24.68 -41.54 -14.16
CA ALA A 329 -24.88 -40.62 -13.06
C ALA A 329 -26.12 -40.99 -12.23
N ALA A 330 -26.02 -40.85 -10.90
CA ALA A 330 -27.14 -41.09 -10.00
C ALA A 330 -28.31 -40.11 -10.27
N PRO A 331 -29.58 -40.52 -10.09
CA PRO A 331 -30.71 -39.62 -10.23
C PRO A 331 -30.61 -38.42 -9.27
N VAL A 332 -30.91 -37.23 -9.79
CA VAL A 332 -30.97 -35.96 -9.04
C VAL A 332 -32.42 -35.52 -8.89
N ASP A 333 -32.68 -34.64 -7.93
CA ASP A 333 -33.97 -34.05 -7.65
C ASP A 333 -34.19 -32.73 -8.41
N SER A 334 -35.45 -32.29 -8.48
CA SER A 334 -35.86 -31.10 -9.23
C SER A 334 -35.18 -29.80 -8.80
N SER A 335 -34.72 -29.72 -7.53
CA SER A 335 -33.97 -28.57 -7.01
C SER A 335 -32.62 -28.39 -7.71
N ALA A 336 -31.92 -29.49 -7.96
CA ALA A 336 -30.65 -29.50 -8.67
C ALA A 336 -30.83 -29.14 -10.14
N VAL A 337 -31.88 -29.67 -10.79
CA VAL A 337 -32.21 -29.31 -12.18
C VAL A 337 -32.52 -27.82 -12.29
N ARG A 338 -33.31 -27.27 -11.36
CA ARG A 338 -33.67 -25.85 -11.36
C ARG A 338 -32.44 -24.94 -11.26
N ALA A 339 -31.46 -25.29 -10.42
CA ALA A 339 -30.21 -24.55 -10.33
C ALA A 339 -29.43 -24.50 -11.66
N TRP A 340 -29.51 -25.55 -12.48
CA TRP A 340 -28.92 -25.54 -13.82
C TRP A 340 -29.75 -24.74 -14.82
N THR A 341 -31.08 -24.84 -14.77
CA THR A 341 -31.96 -24.12 -15.70
C THR A 341 -31.94 -22.60 -15.48
N ASP A 342 -31.82 -22.16 -14.22
CA ASP A 342 -31.80 -20.73 -13.86
C ASP A 342 -30.57 -19.99 -14.43
N GLU A 343 -29.49 -20.73 -14.73
CA GLU A 343 -28.20 -20.22 -15.20
C GLU A 343 -27.90 -20.63 -16.65
N ALA A 344 -28.84 -21.33 -17.31
CA ALA A 344 -28.65 -21.82 -18.66
C ALA A 344 -28.62 -20.66 -19.67
N ALA A 345 -27.60 -20.62 -20.53
CA ALA A 345 -27.59 -19.69 -21.65
C ALA A 345 -28.59 -20.10 -22.74
N LEU A 346 -28.89 -21.40 -22.82
CA LEU A 346 -29.93 -21.96 -23.66
C LEU A 346 -30.62 -23.10 -22.90
N LEU A 347 -31.90 -22.92 -22.61
CA LEU A 347 -32.75 -23.96 -22.05
C LEU A 347 -33.58 -24.60 -23.16
N VAL A 348 -33.45 -25.92 -23.30
CA VAL A 348 -34.28 -26.73 -24.20
C VAL A 348 -35.18 -27.61 -23.35
N VAL A 349 -36.49 -27.43 -23.44
CA VAL A 349 -37.48 -28.27 -22.76
C VAL A 349 -38.18 -29.15 -23.80
N GLN A 350 -38.10 -30.46 -23.62
CA GLN A 350 -38.65 -31.44 -24.54
C GLN A 350 -39.71 -32.30 -23.84
N GLY A 351 -40.80 -32.61 -24.56
CA GLY A 351 -41.86 -33.50 -24.05
C GLY A 351 -42.89 -32.78 -23.17
N ALA A 352 -42.76 -31.46 -23.02
CA ALA A 352 -43.87 -30.67 -22.52
C ALA A 352 -44.90 -30.57 -23.65
N GLY A 353 -46.13 -31.03 -23.41
CA GLY A 353 -47.24 -30.80 -24.34
C GLY A 353 -47.60 -29.32 -24.45
N GLU A 354 -48.81 -29.00 -24.95
CA GLU A 354 -49.31 -27.61 -25.06
C GLU A 354 -49.35 -26.80 -23.74
N ALA A 355 -49.03 -27.42 -22.60
CA ALA A 355 -48.97 -26.77 -21.30
C ALA A 355 -47.53 -26.65 -20.79
N LEU A 356 -46.83 -25.61 -21.27
CA LEU A 356 -45.86 -24.89 -20.44
C LEU A 356 -46.46 -23.51 -20.15
N PRO A 357 -46.49 -23.05 -18.88
CA PRO A 357 -46.90 -21.68 -18.56
C PRO A 357 -45.93 -20.63 -19.11
#